data_AF-A0A1H2QSR5-F1
#
_entry.id   AF-A0A1H2QSR5-F1
#
_cell.length_a   1.000
_cell.length_b   1.000
_cell.length_c   1.000
_cell.angle_alpha   90.00
_cell.angle_beta   90.00
_cell.angle_gamma   90.00
#
_symmetry.space_group_name_H-M   'P 1'
#
loop_
_entity.id
_entity.type
_entity.pdbx_description
1 polymer ?
#
loop_
_entity_poly.entity_id
_entity_poly.type
_entity_poly.pdbx_seq_one_letter_code
_entity_poly.pdbx_strand_id
1 'polypeptide(L)' 'MAHVAWRMVLELVSGLALGFGIGYGLDYLLGTQPFLLVLFILLGFVAGVRTMLRTAAELQRGEIDKAAKAATTHGDDQRG' A
#
# COMPACT_ATOMS: atom_id res chain seq x y z
N MET A 1 -9.42 -5.26 12.60
CA MET A 1 -8.51 -6.05 11.74
C MET A 1 -9.02 -6.22 10.30
N ALA A 2 -10.32 -6.42 10.06
CA ALA A 2 -10.85 -6.70 8.70
C ALA A 2 -10.57 -5.61 7.63
N HIS A 3 -10.67 -4.32 7.98
CA HIS A 3 -10.47 -3.22 7.03
C HIS A 3 -9.02 -3.10 6.51
N VAL A 4 -8.05 -3.51 7.34
CA VAL A 4 -6.63 -3.44 7.02
C VAL A 4 -6.25 -4.46 5.94
N ALA A 5 -6.72 -5.70 6.10
CA ALA A 5 -6.45 -6.76 5.14
C ALA A 5 -7.04 -6.42 3.75
N TRP A 6 -8.28 -5.91 3.72
CA TRP A 6 -8.92 -5.49 2.48
C TRP A 6 -8.19 -4.31 1.81
N ARG A 7 -7.71 -3.32 2.58
CA ARG A 7 -6.92 -2.22 2.06
C ARG A 7 -5.61 -2.67 1.42
N MET A 8 -4.90 -3.62 2.03
CA MET A 8 -3.67 -4.15 1.43
C MET A 8 -3.93 -4.79 0.06
N VAL A 9 -5.03 -5.54 -0.06
CA VAL A 9 -5.44 -6.13 -1.34
C VAL A 9 -5.77 -5.02 -2.35
N LEU A 10 -6.54 -4.01 -1.94
CA LEU A 10 -6.85 -2.88 -2.81
C LEU A 10 -5.62 -2.09 -3.23
N GLU A 11 -4.64 -1.89 -2.35
CA GLU A 11 -3.38 -1.21 -2.67
C GLU A 11 -2.56 -1.98 -3.72
N LEU A 12 -2.53 -3.31 -3.63
CA LEU A 12 -1.89 -4.13 -4.65
C LEU A 12 -2.68 -4.13 -5.97
N VAL A 13 -4.00 -4.34 -5.91
CA VAL A 13 -4.89 -4.41 -7.07
C VAL A 13 -4.95 -3.07 -7.81
N SER A 14 -4.97 -1.94 -7.08
CA SER A 14 -4.98 -0.60 -7.69
C SER A 14 -3.68 -0.31 -8.44
N GLY A 15 -2.52 -0.69 -7.90
CA GLY A 15 -1.25 -0.59 -8.61
C GLY A 15 -1.24 -1.39 -9.91
N LEU A 16 -1.73 -2.65 -9.85
CA LEU A 16 -1.81 -3.52 -11.03
C LEU A 16 -2.85 -3.03 -12.05
N ALA A 17 -4.02 -2.57 -11.59
CA ALA A 17 -5.08 -2.03 -12.44
C ALA A 17 -4.63 -0.76 -13.14
N LEU A 18 -3.91 0.13 -12.45
CA LEU A 18 -3.35 1.34 -13.04
C LEU A 18 -2.27 1.01 -14.08
N GLY A 19 -1.36 0.09 -13.76
CA GLY A 19 -0.32 -0.38 -14.69
C GLY A 19 -0.92 -1.05 -15.93
N PHE A 20 -1.91 -1.91 -15.74
CA PHE A 20 -2.64 -2.55 -16.84
C PHE A 20 -3.41 -1.55 -17.68
N GLY A 21 -4.17 -0.65 -17.06
CA GLY A 21 -4.98 0.34 -17.78
C GLY A 21 -4.12 1.28 -18.63
N ILE A 22 -3.04 1.80 -18.06
CA ILE A 22 -2.09 2.67 -18.76
C ILE A 22 -1.35 1.90 -19.86
N GLY A 23 -0.81 0.73 -19.53
CA GLY A 23 -0.04 -0.09 -20.46
C GLY A 23 -0.88 -0.57 -21.66
N TYR A 24 -2.11 -1.05 -21.40
CA TYR A 24 -3.05 -1.46 -22.43
C TYR A 24 -3.49 -0.27 -23.31
N GLY A 25 -3.79 0.88 -22.70
CA GLY A 25 -4.17 2.08 -23.43
C GLY A 25 -3.06 2.59 -24.34
N LEU A 26 -1.82 2.60 -23.86
CA LEU A 26 -0.65 3.01 -24.64
C LEU A 26 -0.35 2.03 -25.78
N ASP A 27 -0.36 0.72 -25.51
CA ASP A 27 -0.16 -0.28 -26.57
C ASP A 27 -1.25 -0.18 -27.66
N TYR A 28 -2.51 0.09 -27.28
CA TYR A 28 -3.60 0.29 -28.23
C TYR A 28 -3.43 1.56 -29.09
N LEU A 29 -3.00 2.67 -28.49
CA LEU A 29 -2.82 3.94 -29.21
C LEU A 29 -1.58 3.95 -30.10
N LEU A 30 -0.49 3.33 -29.65
CA LEU A 30 0.81 3.35 -30.33
C LEU A 30 0.99 2.17 -31.28
N GLY A 31 0.08 1.19 -31.26
CA GLY A 31 0.18 -0.03 -32.05
C GLY A 31 1.40 -0.87 -31.68
N THR A 32 2.00 -0.63 -30.52
CA THR A 32 3.13 -1.41 -30.04
C THR A 32 2.63 -2.80 -29.69
N GLN A 33 3.42 -3.82 -30.04
CA GLN A 33 3.29 -5.16 -29.44
C GLN A 33 3.26 -5.01 -27.91
N PRO A 34 2.73 -5.99 -27.12
CA PRO A 34 2.36 -5.84 -25.70
C PRO A 34 3.55 -5.63 -24.73
N PHE A 35 4.44 -4.71 -25.08
CA PHE A 35 5.70 -4.39 -24.47
C PHE A 35 5.49 -3.29 -23.44
N LEU A 36 4.72 -2.25 -23.77
CA LEU A 36 4.39 -1.22 -22.79
C LEU A 36 3.47 -1.81 -21.71
N LEU A 37 2.53 -2.67 -22.07
CA LEU A 37 1.70 -3.39 -21.10
C LEU A 37 2.55 -4.18 -20.10
N VAL A 38 3.53 -4.96 -20.54
CA VAL A 38 4.42 -5.70 -19.64
C VAL A 38 5.22 -4.73 -18.76
N LEU A 39 5.82 -3.69 -19.35
CA LEU A 39 6.60 -2.70 -18.62
C LEU A 39 5.78 -1.97 -17.55
N PHE A 40 4.58 -1.52 -17.90
CA PHE A 40 3.68 -0.80 -17.00
C PHE A 40 3.05 -1.71 -15.96
N ILE A 41 2.80 -2.99 -16.25
CA ILE A 41 2.39 -3.97 -15.23
C ILE A 41 3.48 -4.14 -14.20
N LEU A 42 4.76 -4.28 -14.61
CA LEU A 42 5.88 -4.39 -13.67
C LEU A 42 6.02 -3.11 -12.81
N LEU A 43 5.94 -1.93 -13.43
CA LEU A 43 5.95 -0.66 -12.69
C LEU A 43 4.75 -0.54 -11.73
N GLY A 44 3.54 -0.89 -12.18
CA GLY A 44 2.33 -0.87 -11.38
C GLY A 44 2.38 -1.85 -10.21
N PHE A 45 2.95 -3.03 -10.42
CA PHE A 45 3.20 -4.02 -9.37
C PHE A 45 4.18 -3.49 -8.32
N VAL A 46 5.33 -2.91 -8.75
CA VAL A 46 6.31 -2.30 -7.83
C VAL A 46 5.66 -1.18 -7.01
N ALA A 47 4.86 -0.34 -7.64
CA ALA A 47 4.12 0.72 -6.95
C ALA A 47 3.10 0.16 -5.94
N GLY A 48 2.34 -0.87 -6.32
CA GLY A 48 1.37 -1.55 -5.46
C GLY A 48 2.02 -2.18 -4.23
N VAL A 49 3.10 -2.96 -4.42
CA VAL A 49 3.86 -3.57 -3.33
C VAL A 49 4.46 -2.51 -2.41
N ARG A 50 5.04 -1.43 -2.96
CA ARG A 50 5.61 -0.35 -2.15
C ARG A 50 4.57 0.33 -1.27
N THR A 51 3.35 0.49 -1.76
CA THR A 51 2.24 1.08 -0.99
C THR A 51 1.80 0.13 0.12
N MET A 52 1.63 -1.16 -0.19
CA MET A 52 1.30 -2.19 0.80
C MET A 52 2.34 -2.27 1.93
N LEU A 53 3.64 -2.24 1.59
CA LEU A 53 4.73 -2.26 2.58
C LEU A 53 4.74 -1.01 3.46
N ARG A 54 4.46 0.16 2.88
CA ARG A 54 4.29 1.41 3.65
C ARG A 54 3.13 1.28 4.63
N THR A 55 1.97 0.81 4.18
CA THR A 55 0.80 0.60 5.03
C THR A 55 1.11 -0.38 6.17
N ALA A 56 1.81 -1.47 5.88
CA ALA A 56 2.24 -2.43 6.90
C ALA A 56 3.16 -1.78 7.95
N ALA A 57 4.11 -0.95 7.54
CA ALA A 57 5.00 -0.23 8.46
C ALA A 57 4.24 0.81 9.31
N GLU A 58 3.28 1.53 8.72
CA GLU A 58 2.43 2.50 9.44
C GLU A 58 1.57 1.82 10.51
N LEU A 59 1.01 0.64 10.19
CA LEU A 59 0.25 -0.17 11.14
C LEU A 59 1.13 -0.61 12.31
N GLN A 60 2.33 -1.12 12.03
CA GLN A 60 3.25 -1.56 13.08
C GLN A 60 3.63 -0.40 14.02
N ARG A 61 3.88 0.79 13.47
CA ARG A 61 4.25 1.96 14.26
C ARG A 61 3.09 2.50 15.10
N GLY A 62 1.87 2.52 14.55
CA GLY A 62 0.68 2.93 15.29
C GLY A 62 0.38 2.06 16.51
N GLU A 63 0.68 0.75 16.44
CA GLU A 63 0.53 -0.15 17.59
C GLU A 63 1.58 0.10 18.68
N ILE A 64 2.83 0.41 18.29
CA ILE A 64 3.91 0.78 19.24
C ILE A 64 3.57 2.11 19.95
N ASP A 65 3.11 3.12 19.21
CA ASP A 65 2.76 4.42 19.77
C ASP A 65 1.58 4.34 20.76
N LYS A 66 0.58 3.47 20.48
CA LYS A 66 -0.50 3.19 21.43
C LYS A 66 0.01 2.55 22.72
N ALA A 67 0.91 1.57 22.62
CA ALA A 67 1.50 0.92 23.78
C ALA A 67 2.34 1.89 24.64
N ALA A 68 3.12 2.76 23.99
CA ALA A 68 3.90 3.79 24.70
C ALA A 68 3.01 4.80 25.44
N LYS A 69 1.91 5.26 24.83
CA LYS A 69 0.97 6.18 25.48
C LYS A 69 0.24 5.53 26.67
N ALA A 70 -0.13 4.25 26.56
CA ALA A 70 -0.76 3.52 27.66
C ALA A 70 0.16 3.40 28.89
N ALA A 71 1.47 3.23 28.67
CA ALA A 71 2.46 3.17 29.76
C ALA A 71 2.68 4.53 30.45
N THR A 72 2.58 5.64 29.72
CA THR A 72 2.72 6.99 30.32
C THR A 72 1.48 7.44 31.09
N THR A 73 0.27 7.11 30.61
CA THR A 73 -0.98 7.50 31.30
C THR A 73 -1.15 6.83 32.67
N HIS A 74 -0.72 5.57 32.84
CA HIS A 74 -0.73 4.90 34.15
C HIS A 74 0.33 5.43 35.13
N GLY A 75 1.39 6.09 34.64
CA GLY A 75 2.44 6.66 35.49
C GLY A 75 2.10 8.05 36.05
N ASP A 76 1.20 8.79 35.40
CA ASP A 76 0.74 10.10 35.87
C ASP A 76 -0.36 9.99 36.93
N ASP A 77 -1.27 9.00 36.81
CA ASP A 77 -2.35 8.77 37.80
C ASP A 77 -1.83 8.28 39.16
N GLN A 78 -0.63 7.68 39.25
CA GLN A 78 -0.03 7.25 40.52
C GLN A 78 0.83 8.31 41.21
N ARG A 79 0.97 9.51 40.63
CA ARG A 79 1.81 10.60 41.17
C ARG A 79 1.00 11.77 41.76
N GLY A 80 -0.34 11.70 41.72
CA GLY A 80 -1.25 12.61 42.41
C GLY A 80 -1.72 12.04 43.75
#